data_AF-A0A974HM68-F1
#
_entry.id   AF-A0A974HM68-F1
#
_cell.length_a   1.000
_cell.length_b   1.000
_cell.length_c   1.000
_cell.angle_alpha   90.00
_cell.angle_beta   90.00
_cell.angle_gamma   90.00
#
_symmetry.space_group_name_H-M   'P 1'
#
loop_
_entity.id
_entity.type
_entity.pdbx_description
1 polymer ?
#
loop_
_entity_poly.entity_id
_entity_poly.type
_entity_poly.pdbx_seq_one_letter_code
_entity_poly.pdbx_strand_id
1 'polypeptide(L)' 'MLKQNSILSAARCCIASKWKGTSPPSEQELLNRISYVRRMDFLTALRNDTVDHFNSIWGNWDVTQEVISS' A
#
# COMPACT_ATOMS: atom_id res chain seq x y z
N MET A 1 -3.46 7.92 15.00
CA MET A 1 -4.47 8.10 13.94
C MET A 1 -3.83 7.88 12.56
N LEU A 2 -3.32 6.69 12.24
CA LEU A 2 -2.59 6.44 10.96
C LEU A 2 -2.80 5.04 10.32
N LYS A 3 -3.54 4.12 10.96
CA LYS A 3 -3.64 2.71 10.49
C LYS A 3 -4.41 2.53 9.15
N GLN A 4 -5.34 3.42 8.82
CA GLN A 4 -6.10 3.40 7.56
C GLN A 4 -5.45 4.25 6.44
N ASN A 5 -4.35 4.94 6.73
CA ASN A 5 -3.92 6.05 5.88
C ASN A 5 -3.01 5.65 4.71
N SER A 6 -2.15 4.63 4.84
CA SER A 6 -1.18 4.30 3.76
C SER A 6 -1.85 3.69 2.52
N ILE A 7 -2.80 2.76 2.69
CA ILE A 7 -3.55 2.15 1.57
C ILE A 7 -4.44 3.19 0.88
N LEU A 8 -5.18 3.99 1.66
CA LEU A 8 -6.00 5.08 1.11
C LEU A 8 -5.13 6.14 0.42
N SER A 9 -3.94 6.43 0.94
CA SER A 9 -2.99 7.35 0.29
C SER A 9 -2.46 6.76 -1.02
N ALA A 10 -2.13 5.46 -1.05
CA ALA A 10 -1.74 4.76 -2.28
C ALA A 10 -2.84 4.83 -3.33
N ALA A 11 -4.09 4.56 -2.95
CA ALA A 11 -5.26 4.66 -3.82
C ALA A 11 -5.47 6.08 -4.35
N ARG A 12 -5.42 7.10 -3.48
CA ARG A 12 -5.52 8.51 -3.87
C ARG A 12 -4.42 8.90 -4.86
N CYS A 13 -3.17 8.50 -4.61
CA CYS A 13 -2.07 8.75 -5.54
C CYS A 13 -2.29 8.03 -6.89
N CYS A 14 -2.83 6.82 -6.88
CA CYS A 14 -3.12 6.05 -8.09
C CYS A 14 -4.22 6.72 -8.94
N ILE A 15 -5.30 7.17 -8.31
CA ILE A 15 -6.37 7.92 -8.97
C ILE A 15 -5.82 9.26 -9.49
N ALA A 16 -5.07 9.97 -8.65
CA ALA A 16 -4.47 11.25 -9.01
C ALA A 16 -3.49 11.13 -10.18
N SER A 17 -2.76 10.02 -10.34
CA SER A 17 -1.88 9.84 -11.51
C SER A 17 -2.62 9.68 -12.83
N LYS A 18 -3.91 9.31 -12.78
CA LYS A 18 -4.81 9.14 -13.93
C LYS A 18 -5.81 10.29 -14.09
N TRP A 19 -5.61 11.43 -13.42
CA TRP A 19 -6.60 12.53 -13.40
C TRP A 19 -6.97 13.12 -14.77
N LYS A 20 -6.12 12.95 -15.79
CA LYS A 20 -6.38 13.36 -17.19
C LYS A 20 -6.95 12.24 -18.06
N GLY A 21 -7.02 11.01 -17.54
CA GLY A 21 -7.57 9.86 -18.23
C GLY A 21 -9.08 9.79 -18.10
N THR A 22 -9.74 9.16 -19.07
CA THR A 22 -11.19 8.89 -19.06
C THR A 22 -11.55 7.60 -18.34
N SER A 23 -10.56 6.76 -18.04
CA SER A 23 -10.74 5.47 -17.37
C SER A 23 -10.09 5.49 -15.99
N PRO A 24 -10.73 4.87 -14.98
CA PRO A 24 -10.10 4.69 -13.67
C PRO A 24 -8.86 3.80 -13.77
N PRO A 25 -7.95 3.85 -12.79
CA PRO A 25 -6.85 2.90 -12.69
C PRO A 25 -7.38 1.47 -12.64
N SER A 26 -6.69 0.55 -13.31
CA SER A 26 -6.96 -0.88 -13.18
C SER A 26 -6.63 -1.38 -11.77
N GLU A 27 -7.22 -2.50 -11.39
CA GLU A 27 -6.91 -3.18 -10.13
C GLU A 27 -5.41 -3.46 -9.99
N GLN A 28 -4.77 -3.94 -11.07
CA GLN A 28 -3.33 -4.20 -11.07
C GLN A 28 -2.51 -2.93 -10.80
N GLU A 29 -2.90 -1.79 -11.36
CA GLU A 29 -2.23 -0.50 -11.11
C GLU A 29 -2.37 -0.07 -9.65
N LEU A 30 -3.53 -0.32 -9.04
CA LEU A 30 -3.77 -0.05 -7.63
C LEU A 30 -2.92 -0.96 -6.73
N LEU A 31 -2.90 -2.27 -7.00
CA LEU A 31 -2.11 -3.26 -6.25
C LEU A 31 -0.60 -2.97 -6.35
N ASN A 32 -0.12 -2.59 -7.55
CA ASN A 32 1.26 -2.18 -7.76
C ASN A 32 1.59 -0.93 -6.94
N ARG A 33 0.67 0.04 -6.86
CA ARG A 33 0.88 1.26 -6.07
C ARG A 33 0.89 0.99 -4.57
N ILE A 34 0.01 0.12 -4.08
CA ILE A 34 -0.01 -0.30 -2.66
C ILE A 34 1.29 -1.03 -2.31
N SER A 35 1.74 -1.95 -3.17
CA SER A 35 3.01 -2.67 -3.01
C SER A 35 4.21 -1.73 -2.94
N TYR A 36 4.22 -0.68 -3.78
CA TYR A 36 5.26 0.35 -3.74
C TYR A 36 5.27 1.10 -2.39
N VAL A 37 4.11 1.56 -1.91
CA VAL A 37 4.02 2.26 -0.61
C VAL A 37 4.46 1.35 0.53
N ARG A 38 4.01 0.09 0.55
CA ARG A 38 4.46 -0.91 1.54
C ARG A 38 5.98 -1.05 1.55
N ARG A 39 6.62 -1.12 0.38
CA ARG A 39 8.08 -1.20 0.28
C ARG A 39 8.77 0.04 0.86
N MET A 40 8.24 1.23 0.61
CA MET A 40 8.79 2.47 1.16
C MET A 40 8.61 2.57 2.68
N ASP A 41 7.47 2.14 3.20
CA ASP A 41 7.22 2.06 4.65
C ASP A 41 8.19 1.07 5.31
N PHE A 42 8.44 -0.08 4.68
CA PHE A 42 9.41 -1.07 5.18
C PHE A 42 10.82 -0.51 5.23
N LEU A 43 11.29 0.13 4.15
CA LEU A 43 12.61 0.76 4.11
C LEU A 43 12.75 1.87 5.16
N THR A 44 11.68 2.64 5.39
CA THR A 44 11.64 3.68 6.43
C THR A 44 11.71 3.06 7.82
N ALA A 45 10.99 1.95 8.05
CA ALA A 45 11.02 1.23 9.31
C ALA A 45 12.38 0.60 9.59
N LEU A 46 13.04 0.03 8.57
CA LEU A 46 14.43 -0.47 8.68
C LEU A 46 15.39 0.64 9.09
N ARG A 47 15.27 1.81 8.46
CA ARG A 47 16.14 2.97 8.76
C ARG A 47 15.97 3.46 10.20
N ASN A 48 14.75 3.38 10.74
CA ASN A 48 14.41 3.93 12.05
C ASN A 48 14.37 2.87 13.16
N ASP A 49 14.70 1.61 12.86
CA ASP A 49 14.58 0.45 13.77
C ASP A 49 13.17 0.28 14.36
N THR A 50 12.14 0.47 13.53
CA THR A 50 10.72 0.36 13.91
C THR A 50 9.98 -0.72 13.14
N VAL A 51 10.64 -1.85 12.85
CA VAL A 51 10.08 -2.93 12.02
C VAL A 51 8.83 -3.57 12.66
N ASP A 52 8.78 -3.68 13.98
CA ASP A 52 7.59 -4.19 14.68
C ASP A 52 6.36 -3.32 14.43
N HIS A 53 6.55 -2.00 14.34
CA HIS A 53 5.48 -1.08 14.00
C HIS A 53 5.00 -1.28 12.56
N PHE A 54 5.92 -1.50 11.63
CA PHE A 54 5.60 -1.85 10.25
C PHE A 54 4.78 -3.14 10.17
N ASN A 55 5.22 -4.20 10.86
CA ASN A 55 4.53 -5.49 10.89
C ASN A 55 3.11 -5.39 11.47
N SER A 56 2.90 -4.56 12.50
CA SER A 56 1.56 -4.30 13.05
C SER A 56 0.60 -3.65 12.04
N ILE A 57 1.10 -2.97 11.00
CA ILE A 57 0.28 -2.30 9.99
C ILE A 57 0.10 -3.19 8.76
N TRP A 58 1.20 -3.73 8.23
CA TRP A 58 1.21 -4.44 6.95
C TRP A 58 1.07 -5.96 7.09
N GLY A 59 1.28 -6.55 8.26
CA GLY A 59 1.15 -8.00 8.46
C GLY A 59 -0.25 -8.54 8.14
N ASN A 60 -1.30 -7.76 8.45
CA ASN A 60 -2.69 -8.14 8.12
C ASN A 60 -2.97 -8.09 6.60
N TRP A 61 -2.28 -7.20 5.88
CA TRP A 61 -2.39 -7.11 4.42
C TRP A 61 -1.79 -8.35 3.75
N ASP A 62 -0.64 -8.82 4.25
CA ASP A 62 0.04 -9.99 3.70
C ASP A 62 -0.81 -11.26 3.84
N VAL A 63 -1.45 -11.46 5.00
CA VAL A 63 -2.41 -12.55 5.22
C VAL A 63 -3.59 -12.47 4.24
N THR A 64 -4.08 -11.26 3.96
CA THR A 64 -5.21 -11.06 3.04
C THR A 64 -4.84 -11.40 1.59
N GLN A 65 -3.62 -11.07 1.15
CA GLN A 65 -3.14 -11.40 -0.20
C GLN A 65 -2.92 -12.90 -0.41
N GLU A 66 -2.45 -13.61 0.63
CA GLU A 66 -2.33 -15.07 0.59
C GLU A 66 -3.68 -15.75 0.41
N VAL A 67 -4.73 -15.25 1.08
CA VAL A 67 -6.11 -15.77 0.95
C VAL A 67 -6.75 -15.46 -0.40
N ILE A 68 -6.43 -14.32 -1.03
CA ILE A 68 -6.97 -13.96 -2.36
C ILE A 68 -6.29 -14.76 -3.48
N SER A 69 -5.07 -15.24 -3.25
CA SER A 69 -4.27 -15.97 -4.25
C SER A 69 -4.44 -17.50 -4.21
N SER A 70 -5.21 -18.02 -3.25
CA SER A 70 -5.52 -19.45 -3.05
C SER A 70 -6.88 -19.81 -3.64
#